data_AF-A0A807ZMC1-F1
#
_entry.id   AF-A0A807ZMC1-F1
#
_cell.length_a   1.000
_cell.length_b   1.000
_cell.length_c   1.000
_cell.angle_alpha   90.00
_cell.angle_beta   90.00
_cell.angle_gamma   90.00
#
_symmetry.space_group_name_H-M   'P 1'
#
loop_
_entity.id
_entity.type
_entity.pdbx_description
1 polymer ?
#
loop_
_entity_poly.entity_id
_entity_poly.type
_entity_poly.pdbx_seq_one_letter_code
_entity_poly.pdbx_strand_id
1 'polypeptide(L)'
;MDGKDEFPLLVETWADLCGDISDENFTAACRLHLARSKFFPCPAEIITAAEECRPVCPAIPLPAPPERKTEGIGYIYRDAFRGDVDARSFVEQLRRESERYTQ
;
A
#
# COMPACT_ATOMS: atom_id res chain seq x y z
N MET A 1 26.45 -4.55 30.06
CA MET A 1 26.23 -5.68 29.14
C MET A 1 27.56 -5.94 28.47
N ASP A 2 28.01 -7.18 28.46
CA ASP A 2 29.24 -7.59 27.78
C ASP A 2 28.86 -7.70 26.30
N GLY A 3 29.43 -6.86 25.40
CA GLY A 3 28.96 -6.66 24.02
C GLY A 3 29.00 -7.89 23.08
N LYS A 4 29.13 -9.10 23.63
CA LYS A 4 29.09 -10.38 22.92
C LYS A 4 27.74 -10.65 22.25
N ASP A 5 26.64 -10.20 22.84
CA ASP A 5 25.29 -10.47 22.33
C ASP A 5 24.76 -9.36 21.39
N GLU A 6 25.47 -8.23 21.31
CA GLU A 6 25.04 -7.07 20.51
C GLU A 6 25.18 -7.32 19.00
N PHE A 7 26.27 -7.98 18.59
CA PHE A 7 26.51 -8.26 17.17
C PHE A 7 25.54 -9.31 16.59
N PRO A 8 25.27 -10.45 17.26
CA PRO A 8 24.24 -11.38 16.81
C PRO A 8 22.85 -10.73 16.71
N LEU A 9 22.46 -9.93 17.71
CA LEU A 9 21.17 -9.24 17.71
C LEU A 9 21.06 -8.25 16.55
N LEU A 10 22.15 -7.53 16.24
CA LEU A 10 22.20 -6.66 15.07
C LEU A 10 22.00 -7.47 13.79
N VAL A 11 22.70 -8.59 13.62
CA VAL A 11 22.57 -9.44 12.44
C VAL A 11 21.15 -10.00 12.29
N GLU A 12 20.53 -10.49 13.37
CA GLU A 12 19.14 -10.94 13.36
C GLU A 12 18.19 -9.81 12.97
N THR A 13 18.34 -8.62 13.56
CA THR A 13 17.49 -7.46 13.23
C THR A 13 17.58 -7.09 11.76
N TRP A 14 18.78 -7.14 11.17
CA TRP A 14 18.99 -6.88 9.75
C TRP A 14 18.38 -7.96 8.87
N ALA A 15 18.52 -9.23 9.25
CA ALA A 15 17.94 -10.37 8.55
C ALA A 15 16.41 -10.30 8.54
N ASP A 16 15.79 -9.95 9.68
CA ASP A 16 14.34 -9.79 9.80
C ASP A 16 13.81 -8.63 8.94
N LEU A 17 14.47 -7.47 9.00
CA LEU A 17 14.00 -6.27 8.30
C LEU A 17 14.21 -6.33 6.79
N CYS A 18 15.28 -6.99 6.33
CA CYS A 18 15.63 -7.07 4.92
C CYS A 18 15.31 -8.44 4.30
N GLY A 19 14.66 -9.35 5.02
CA GLY A 19 14.42 -10.73 4.59
C GLY A 19 13.58 -10.87 3.33
N ASP A 20 12.74 -9.87 3.01
CA ASP A 20 11.92 -9.84 1.79
C ASP A 20 12.67 -9.28 0.56
N ILE A 21 13.90 -8.79 0.74
CA ILE A 21 14.72 -8.21 -0.32
C ILE A 21 15.65 -9.31 -0.85
N SER A 22 15.63 -9.58 -2.16
CA SER A 22 16.56 -10.55 -2.76
C SER A 22 18.01 -10.08 -2.61
N ASP A 23 18.95 -11.03 -2.54
CA ASP A 23 20.38 -10.73 -2.41
C ASP A 23 20.91 -9.79 -3.50
N GLU A 24 20.40 -9.90 -4.73
CA GLU A 24 20.78 -8.99 -5.82
C GLU A 24 20.33 -7.55 -5.54
N ASN A 25 19.07 -7.39 -5.10
CA ASN A 25 18.49 -6.08 -4.79
C ASN A 25 19.12 -5.47 -3.53
N PHE A 26 19.39 -6.28 -2.51
CA PHE A 26 20.08 -5.85 -1.30
C PHE A 26 21.50 -5.38 -1.62
N THR A 27 22.22 -6.08 -2.50
CA THR A 27 23.54 -5.69 -2.97
C THR A 27 23.50 -4.38 -3.76
N ALA A 28 22.51 -4.22 -4.65
CA ALA A 28 22.31 -2.99 -5.41
C ALA A 28 22.00 -1.79 -4.49
N ALA A 29 21.13 -2.00 -3.50
CA ALA A 29 20.77 -1.00 -2.50
C ALA A 29 21.98 -0.57 -1.66
N CYS A 30 22.79 -1.52 -1.19
CA CYS A 30 24.04 -1.23 -0.48
C CYS A 30 25.00 -0.39 -1.32
N ARG A 31 25.18 -0.73 -2.60
CA ARG A 31 26.03 0.06 -3.52
C ARG A 31 25.49 1.47 -3.73
N LEU A 32 24.17 1.60 -3.89
CA LEU A 32 23.52 2.90 -4.05
C LEU A 32 23.68 3.77 -2.81
N HIS A 33 23.53 3.20 -1.61
CA HIS A 33 23.77 3.89 -0.34
C HIS A 33 25.22 4.35 -0.22
N LEU A 34 26.19 3.45 -0.46
CA LEU A 34 27.63 3.77 -0.37
C LEU A 34 28.08 4.82 -1.41
N ALA A 35 27.37 4.95 -2.53
CA ALA A 35 27.61 6.02 -3.49
C ALA A 35 27.14 7.40 -2.97
N ARG A 36 26.15 7.44 -2.07
CA ARG A 36 25.52 8.67 -1.53
C ARG A 36 26.05 9.06 -0.16
N SER A 37 26.47 8.09 0.64
CA SER A 37 26.87 8.27 2.04
C SER A 37 28.17 7.54 2.33
N LYS A 38 28.98 8.12 3.23
CA LYS A 38 30.20 7.51 3.77
C LYS A 38 29.98 6.80 5.10
N PHE A 39 28.77 6.89 5.66
CA PHE A 39 28.42 6.27 6.94
C PHE A 39 27.89 4.86 6.74
N PHE A 40 28.08 4.03 7.77
CA PHE A 40 27.47 2.72 7.83
C PHE A 40 25.94 2.88 7.74
N PRO A 41 25.26 2.14 6.84
CA PRO A 41 23.82 2.28 6.67
C PRO A 41 23.06 1.80 7.91
N CYS A 42 21.87 2.33 8.10
CA CYS A 42 20.83 1.69 8.89
C CYS A 42 19.85 0.92 7.97
N PRO A 43 19.06 -0.04 8.51
CA PRO A 43 18.15 -0.85 7.71
C PRO A 43 17.17 -0.03 6.86
N ALA A 44 16.63 1.07 7.41
CA ALA A 44 15.67 1.93 6.70
C ALA A 44 16.24 2.57 5.43
N GLU A 45 17.53 2.93 5.44
CA GLU A 45 18.21 3.51 4.27
C GLU A 45 18.38 2.46 3.17
N ILE A 46 18.69 1.22 3.53
CA ILE A 46 18.81 0.12 2.56
C ILE A 46 17.45 -0.26 1.99
N ILE A 47 16.40 -0.34 2.81
CA ILE A 47 15.03 -0.58 2.33
C ILE A 47 14.62 0.49 1.31
N THR A 48 14.90 1.77 1.63
CA THR A 48 14.59 2.89 0.72
C THR A 48 15.38 2.78 -0.58
N ALA A 49 16.68 2.51 -0.50
CA ALA A 49 17.54 2.33 -1.67
C ALA A 49 17.14 1.11 -2.52
N ALA A 50 16.61 0.05 -1.89
CA ALA A 50 16.12 -1.14 -2.58
C ALA A 50 14.87 -0.84 -3.41
N GLU A 51 13.92 -0.07 -2.87
CA GLU A 51 12.74 0.37 -3.61
C GLU A 51 13.11 1.29 -4.79
N GLU A 52 14.13 2.14 -4.64
CA GLU A 52 14.64 2.96 -5.75
C GLU A 52 15.32 2.12 -6.84
N CYS A 53 15.97 1.02 -6.48
CA CYS A 53 16.58 0.09 -7.43
C CYS A 53 15.53 -0.78 -8.15
N ARG A 54 14.28 -0.81 -7.66
CA ARG A 54 13.25 -1.69 -8.19
C ARG A 54 12.96 -1.32 -9.64
N PRO A 55 12.98 -2.29 -10.57
CA PRO A 55 12.61 -2.01 -11.95
C PRO A 55 11.18 -1.47 -11.96
N VAL A 56 10.95 -0.41 -12.74
CA VAL A 56 9.61 0.12 -12.97
C VAL A 56 8.79 -0.99 -13.63
N CYS A 57 7.91 -1.63 -12.87
CA CYS A 57 6.93 -2.52 -13.45
C CYS A 57 6.10 -1.69 -14.43
N PRO A 58 6.02 -2.08 -15.72
CA PRO A 58 5.14 -1.39 -16.65
C PRO A 58 3.74 -1.42 -16.04
N ALA A 59 3.13 -0.23 -15.88
CA ALA A 59 1.79 -0.11 -15.35
C ALA A 59 0.89 -1.05 -16.15
N ILE A 60 0.32 -2.07 -15.48
CA ILE A 60 -0.66 -2.95 -16.11
C ILE A 60 -1.78 -2.02 -16.59
N PRO A 61 -2.07 -1.96 -17.91
CA PRO A 61 -3.15 -1.13 -18.40
C PRO A 61 -4.42 -1.54 -17.68
N LEU A 62 -5.05 -0.60 -16.98
CA LEU A 62 -6.37 -0.85 -16.43
C LEU A 62 -7.28 -1.25 -17.59
N PRO A 63 -8.17 -2.25 -17.41
CA PRO A 63 -9.14 -2.59 -18.42
C PRO A 63 -9.90 -1.34 -18.83
N ALA A 64 -10.21 -1.22 -20.14
CA ALA A 64 -10.98 -0.10 -20.65
C ALA A 64 -12.26 0.06 -19.83
N PRO A 65 -12.63 1.30 -19.46
CA PRO A 65 -13.87 1.52 -18.74
C PRO A 65 -15.04 0.97 -19.56
N PRO A 66 -16.05 0.35 -18.93
CA PRO A 66 -17.18 -0.20 -19.66
C PRO A 66 -17.87 0.88 -20.49
N GLU A 67 -18.21 0.57 -21.75
CA GLU A 67 -18.86 1.50 -22.70
C GLU A 67 -20.18 2.07 -22.15
N ARG A 68 -20.84 1.30 -21.30
CA ARG A 68 -22.04 1.73 -20.57
C ARG A 68 -21.65 1.96 -19.11
N LYS A 69 -21.65 3.22 -18.72
CA LYS A 69 -21.70 3.57 -17.30
C LYS A 69 -23.01 3.02 -16.77
N THR A 70 -22.95 1.99 -15.92
CA THR A 70 -24.10 1.63 -15.11
C THR A 70 -24.46 2.88 -14.33
N GLU A 71 -25.68 3.39 -14.49
CA GLU A 71 -26.21 4.47 -13.67
C GLU A 71 -26.35 3.92 -12.25
N GLY A 72 -25.25 3.94 -11.51
CA GLY A 72 -25.24 3.54 -10.12
C GLY A 72 -26.00 4.56 -9.30
N ILE A 73 -26.65 4.08 -8.25
CA ILE A 73 -27.30 4.91 -7.22
C ILE A 73 -26.32 5.78 -6.41
N GLY A 74 -25.02 5.78 -6.76
CA GLY A 74 -23.97 6.53 -6.07
C GLY A 74 -24.18 8.05 -6.08
N TYR A 75 -24.82 8.60 -7.11
CA TYR A 75 -25.18 10.03 -7.10
C TYR A 75 -26.25 10.32 -6.03
N ILE A 76 -27.22 9.42 -5.87
CA ILE A 76 -28.29 9.53 -4.87
C ILE A 76 -27.71 9.44 -3.46
N TYR A 77 -26.79 8.50 -3.21
CA TYR A 77 -26.07 8.44 -1.93
C TYR A 77 -25.28 9.72 -1.65
N ARG A 78 -24.54 10.23 -2.64
CA ARG A 78 -23.77 11.47 -2.51
C ARG A 78 -24.68 12.65 -2.16
N ASP A 79 -25.82 12.77 -2.82
CA ASP A 79 -26.74 13.89 -2.62
C ASP A 79 -27.48 13.77 -1.27
N ALA A 80 -27.78 12.55 -0.83
CA ALA A 80 -28.26 12.26 0.52
C ALA A 80 -27.24 12.68 1.60
N PHE A 81 -25.95 12.42 1.39
CA PHE A 81 -24.89 12.88 2.30
C PHE A 81 -24.78 14.41 2.33
N ARG A 82 -25.03 15.08 1.21
CA ARG A 82 -25.04 16.56 1.11
C ARG A 82 -26.26 17.22 1.75
N GLY A 83 -27.26 16.44 2.17
CA GLY A 83 -28.41 16.95 2.89
C GLY A 83 -29.71 17.04 2.09
N ASP A 84 -29.73 16.50 0.86
CA ASP A 84 -30.97 16.41 0.09
C ASP A 84 -31.96 15.45 0.76
N VAL A 85 -33.15 15.97 1.07
CA VAL A 85 -34.19 15.27 1.84
C VAL A 85 -34.84 14.15 1.02
N ASP A 86 -35.01 14.36 -0.29
CA ASP A 86 -35.63 13.39 -1.19
C ASP A 86 -34.66 12.24 -1.45
N ALA A 87 -33.37 12.55 -1.65
CA ALA A 87 -32.32 11.56 -1.79
C ALA A 87 -32.14 10.71 -0.52
N ARG A 88 -32.20 11.33 0.67
CA ARG A 88 -32.16 10.62 1.96
C ARG A 88 -33.33 9.67 2.12
N SER A 89 -34.54 10.11 1.80
CA SER A 89 -35.75 9.29 1.91
C SER A 89 -35.67 8.06 1.00
N PHE A 90 -35.14 8.24 -0.21
CA PHE A 90 -34.92 7.14 -1.16
C PHE A 90 -33.87 6.14 -0.68
N VAL A 91 -32.74 6.61 -0.13
CA VAL A 91 -31.69 5.75 0.44
C VAL A 91 -32.20 4.92 1.62
N GLU A 92 -33.00 5.51 2.51
CA GLU A 92 -33.61 4.80 3.64
C GLU A 92 -34.64 3.76 3.19
N GLN A 93 -35.38 4.05 2.12
CA GLN A 93 -36.31 3.07 1.53
C GLN A 93 -35.54 1.88 0.95
N LEU A 94 -34.49 2.12 0.17
CA LEU A 94 -33.62 1.08 -0.38
C LEU A 94 -33.02 0.20 0.71
N ARG A 95 -32.58 0.81 1.83
CA ARG A 95 -32.07 0.08 2.98
C ARG A 95 -33.11 -0.90 3.55
N ARG A 96 -34.35 -0.44 3.75
CA ARG A 96 -35.44 -1.28 4.26
C ARG A 96 -35.82 -2.41 3.31
N GLU A 97 -35.79 -2.16 2.01
CA GLU A 97 -36.05 -3.18 0.99
C GLU A 97 -34.92 -4.23 0.98
N SER A 98 -33.66 -3.80 1.04
CA SER A 98 -32.51 -4.71 1.16
C SER A 98 -32.61 -5.62 2.37
N GLU A 99 -33.01 -5.09 3.53
CA GLU A 99 -33.15 -5.86 4.78
C GLU A 99 -34.24 -6.95 4.66
N ARG A 100 -35.28 -6.73 3.84
CA ARG A 100 -36.34 -7.74 3.59
C ARG A 100 -35.91 -8.89 2.69
N TYR A 101 -34.96 -8.69 1.78
CA TYR A 101 -34.49 -9.75 0.88
C TYR A 101 -33.43 -10.67 1.51
N THR A 102 -32.90 -10.29 2.68
CA THR A 102 -31.94 -11.08 3.46
C THR A 102 -32.58 -11.96 4.55
N GLN A 103 -33.91 -12.07 4.60
CA GLN A 103 -34.66 -13.04 5.41
C GLN A 103 -35.23 -14.15 4.53
#